data_AF-A0A2M7ZYR7-F1
#
_entry.id   AF-A0A2M7ZYR7-F1
#
_cell.length_a   1.000
_cell.length_b   1.000
_cell.length_c   1.000
_cell.angle_alpha   90.00
_cell.angle_beta   90.00
_cell.angle_gamma   90.00
#
_symmetry.space_group_name_H-M   'P 1'
#
loop_
_entity.id
_entity.type
_entity.pdbx_description
1 polymer ?
#
loop_
_entity_poly.entity_id
_entity_poly.type
_entity_poly.pdbx_seq_one_letter_code
_entity_poly.pdbx_strand_id
1 'polypeptide(L)'
;MNVTKRNDNQASKLANTKEVKEKKGDTLSKILASFTIKKLYNSALGLDESVEMVKYSCERIANGDMSDVESLLMTQAQTMNVLFQRCTSLILEQDKTASIQVVADIALRAQKQSAKTLKMLADLKHPKRTTFIQQQNNAMNQQINNSEN
;
A
#
# COMPACT_ATOMS: atom_id res chain seq x y z
N MET A 1 25.73 -23.47 -34.43
CA MET A 1 25.05 -22.16 -34.64
C MET A 1 23.50 -22.21 -34.48
N ASN A 2 22.90 -23.31 -33.99
CA ASN A 2 21.43 -23.46 -33.95
C ASN A 2 20.80 -23.56 -32.53
N VAL A 3 21.62 -23.54 -31.47
CA VAL A 3 21.15 -23.67 -30.07
C VAL A 3 20.80 -22.30 -29.47
N THR A 4 21.59 -21.25 -29.79
CA THR A 4 21.39 -19.88 -29.30
C THR A 4 20.04 -19.29 -29.74
N LYS A 5 19.67 -19.43 -31.02
CA LYS A 5 18.39 -18.91 -31.56
C LYS A 5 17.14 -19.60 -30.99
N ARG A 6 17.24 -20.84 -30.49
CA ARG A 6 16.11 -21.55 -29.87
C ARG A 6 15.86 -21.10 -28.42
N ASN A 7 16.90 -20.75 -27.68
CA ASN A 7 16.78 -20.22 -26.32
C ASN A 7 16.19 -18.80 -26.31
N ASP A 8 16.57 -17.95 -27.26
CA ASP A 8 16.04 -16.57 -27.36
C ASP A 8 14.53 -16.56 -27.67
N ASN A 9 14.06 -17.54 -28.45
CA ASN A 9 12.66 -17.64 -28.87
C ASN A 9 11.75 -18.28 -27.79
N GLN A 10 12.31 -19.09 -26.89
CA GLN A 10 11.61 -19.57 -25.69
C GLN A 10 11.55 -18.50 -24.60
N ALA A 11 12.63 -17.75 -24.40
CA ALA A 11 12.69 -16.64 -23.44
C ALA A 11 11.70 -15.52 -23.78
N SER A 12 11.59 -15.15 -25.06
CA SER A 12 10.63 -14.14 -25.54
C SER A 12 9.17 -14.57 -25.36
N LYS A 13 8.86 -15.85 -25.60
CA LYS A 13 7.51 -16.42 -25.40
C LYS A 13 7.13 -16.51 -23.93
N LEU A 14 8.09 -16.82 -23.05
CA LEU A 14 7.89 -16.88 -21.60
C LEU A 14 7.70 -15.47 -20.99
N ALA A 15 8.47 -14.47 -21.46
CA ALA A 15 8.32 -13.07 -21.08
C ALA A 15 6.95 -12.51 -21.47
N ASN A 16 6.51 -12.76 -22.71
CA ASN A 16 5.21 -12.31 -23.20
C ASN A 16 4.05 -13.00 -22.45
N THR A 17 4.20 -14.27 -22.06
CA THR A 17 3.21 -14.99 -21.24
C THR A 17 3.15 -14.48 -19.81
N LYS A 18 4.28 -14.08 -19.21
CA LYS A 18 4.32 -13.44 -17.88
C LYS A 18 3.67 -12.06 -17.92
N GLU A 19 4.01 -11.23 -18.91
CA GLU A 19 3.45 -9.89 -19.07
C GLU A 19 1.91 -9.93 -19.29
N VAL A 20 1.43 -10.88 -20.09
CA VAL A 20 -0.02 -11.10 -20.27
C VAL A 20 -0.70 -11.59 -18.98
N LYS A 21 -0.05 -12.43 -18.18
CA LYS A 21 -0.59 -12.88 -16.89
C LYS A 21 -0.61 -11.76 -15.84
N GLU A 22 0.42 -10.93 -15.78
CA GLU A 22 0.50 -9.75 -14.90
C GLU A 22 -0.56 -8.71 -15.26
N LYS A 23 -0.70 -8.38 -16.56
CA LYS A 23 -1.78 -7.49 -17.05
C LYS A 23 -3.18 -8.02 -16.71
N LYS A 24 -3.38 -9.34 -16.79
CA LYS A 24 -4.65 -10.00 -16.38
C LYS A 24 -4.88 -9.95 -14.87
N GLY A 25 -3.85 -10.16 -14.06
CA GLY A 25 -3.93 -10.08 -12.60
C GLY A 25 -4.25 -8.68 -12.08
N ASP A 26 -3.62 -7.66 -12.68
CA ASP A 26 -3.92 -6.25 -12.40
C ASP A 26 -5.36 -5.90 -12.77
N THR A 27 -5.81 -6.33 -13.96
CA THR A 27 -7.19 -6.14 -14.41
C THR A 27 -8.22 -6.81 -13.48
N LEU A 28 -7.95 -8.04 -13.03
CA LEU A 28 -8.83 -8.76 -12.09
C LEU A 28 -8.92 -8.06 -10.72
N SER A 29 -7.80 -7.56 -10.22
CA SER A 29 -7.74 -6.87 -8.93
C SER A 29 -8.57 -5.59 -8.95
N LYS A 30 -8.51 -4.83 -10.05
CA LYS A 30 -9.33 -3.64 -10.28
C LYS A 30 -10.82 -3.96 -10.33
N ILE A 31 -11.22 -5.00 -11.08
CA ILE A 31 -12.63 -5.43 -11.17
C ILE A 31 -13.18 -5.84 -9.81
N LEU A 32 -12.42 -6.60 -9.01
CA LEU A 32 -12.84 -7.02 -7.67
C LEU A 32 -13.01 -5.83 -6.72
N ALA A 33 -12.08 -4.87 -6.76
CA ALA A 33 -12.19 -3.63 -6.00
C ALA A 33 -13.47 -2.85 -6.38
N SER A 34 -13.71 -2.65 -7.68
CA SER A 34 -14.90 -1.95 -8.18
C SER A 34 -16.21 -2.65 -7.80
N PHE A 35 -16.27 -3.98 -7.90
CA PHE A 35 -17.42 -4.76 -7.45
C PHE A 35 -17.69 -4.58 -5.95
N THR A 36 -16.63 -4.56 -5.15
CA THR A 36 -16.71 -4.39 -3.69
C THR A 36 -17.19 -2.99 -3.32
N ILE A 37 -16.65 -1.95 -3.96
CA ILE A 37 -17.07 -0.55 -3.77
C ILE A 37 -18.56 -0.42 -4.10
N LYS A 38 -19.00 -0.89 -5.27
CA LYS A 38 -20.41 -0.86 -5.66
C LYS A 38 -21.31 -1.53 -4.62
N LYS A 39 -20.92 -2.73 -4.15
CA LYS A 39 -21.68 -3.49 -3.15
C LYS A 39 -21.78 -2.76 -1.81
N LEU A 40 -20.69 -2.14 -1.34
CA LEU A 40 -20.63 -1.49 -0.04
C LEU A 40 -21.34 -0.13 0.00
N TYR A 41 -21.26 0.63 -1.07
CA TYR A 41 -21.82 1.98 -1.12
C TYR A 41 -23.24 2.05 -1.68
N ASN A 42 -23.84 0.89 -2.02
CA ASN A 42 -25.17 0.77 -2.66
C ASN A 42 -25.40 1.88 -3.70
N SER A 43 -24.34 2.17 -4.46
CA SER A 43 -24.22 3.44 -5.18
C SER A 43 -25.09 3.42 -6.44
N ALA A 44 -25.61 4.59 -6.82
CA ALA A 44 -26.20 4.82 -8.15
C ALA A 44 -25.20 4.62 -9.31
N LEU A 45 -23.91 4.45 -9.01
CA LEU A 45 -22.84 4.23 -9.98
C LEU A 45 -22.90 2.81 -10.59
N GLY A 46 -22.75 2.74 -11.91
CA GLY A 46 -22.62 1.51 -12.68
C GLY A 46 -21.33 0.75 -12.34
N LEU A 47 -21.29 -0.55 -12.70
CA LEU A 47 -20.06 -1.35 -12.56
C LEU A 47 -18.94 -0.79 -13.43
N ASP A 48 -19.27 -0.36 -14.65
CA ASP A 48 -18.30 0.19 -15.60
C ASP A 48 -17.68 1.49 -15.09
N GLU A 49 -18.50 2.41 -14.55
CA GLU A 49 -18.04 3.65 -13.92
C GLU A 49 -17.12 3.37 -12.71
N SER A 50 -17.46 2.36 -11.92
CA SER A 50 -16.62 1.93 -10.78
C SER A 50 -15.29 1.33 -11.24
N VAL A 51 -15.26 0.63 -12.37
CA VAL A 51 -14.03 0.09 -12.98
C VAL A 51 -13.17 1.20 -13.54
N GLU A 52 -13.78 2.18 -14.20
CA GLU A 52 -13.07 3.35 -14.75
C GLU A 52 -12.45 4.20 -13.64
N MET A 53 -13.19 4.48 -12.56
CA MET A 53 -12.66 5.20 -11.39
C MET A 53 -11.42 4.52 -10.78
N VAL A 54 -11.48 3.20 -10.57
CA VAL A 54 -10.36 2.44 -10.00
C VAL A 54 -9.17 2.42 -10.95
N LYS A 55 -9.40 2.26 -12.26
CA LYS A 55 -8.33 2.36 -13.28
C LYS A 55 -7.67 3.73 -13.26
N TYR A 56 -8.46 4.80 -13.28
CA TYR A 56 -7.97 6.17 -13.26
C TYR A 56 -7.09 6.46 -12.04
N SER A 57 -7.52 6.04 -10.85
CA SER A 57 -6.71 6.20 -9.64
C SER A 57 -5.39 5.42 -9.69
N CYS A 58 -5.40 4.19 -10.22
CA CYS A 58 -4.18 3.41 -10.42
C CYS A 58 -3.22 4.05 -11.44
N GLU A 59 -3.75 4.60 -12.53
CA GLU A 59 -2.95 5.29 -13.55
C GLU A 59 -2.29 6.57 -13.00
N ARG A 60 -3.00 7.34 -12.17
CA ARG A 60 -2.42 8.50 -11.49
C ARG A 60 -1.26 8.13 -10.58
N ILE A 61 -1.43 7.08 -9.77
CA ILE A 61 -0.36 6.56 -8.91
C ILE A 61 0.83 6.11 -9.76
N ALA A 62 0.59 5.41 -10.88
CA ALA A 62 1.65 4.98 -11.79
C ALA A 62 2.42 6.17 -12.40
N ASN A 63 1.74 7.30 -12.60
CA ASN A 63 2.35 8.56 -13.07
C ASN A 63 2.98 9.40 -11.94
N GLY A 64 3.04 8.88 -10.72
CA GLY A 64 3.64 9.56 -9.56
C GLY A 64 2.72 10.54 -8.84
N ASP A 65 1.46 10.63 -9.23
CA ASP A 65 0.46 11.45 -8.55
C ASP A 65 -0.21 10.67 -7.42
N MET A 66 0.13 11.05 -6.18
CA MET A 66 -0.36 10.42 -4.96
C MET A 66 -1.58 11.11 -4.36
N SER A 67 -2.16 12.12 -5.02
CA SER A 67 -3.21 12.97 -4.43
C SER A 67 -4.43 12.17 -3.96
N ASP A 68 -4.82 11.12 -4.69
CA ASP A 68 -5.94 10.25 -4.30
C ASP A 68 -5.63 9.47 -3.02
N VAL A 69 -4.40 8.97 -2.90
CA VAL A 69 -3.93 8.25 -1.71
C VAL A 69 -3.84 9.20 -0.51
N GLU A 70 -3.33 10.41 -0.73
CA GLU A 70 -3.27 11.44 0.31
C GLU A 70 -4.67 11.81 0.83
N SER A 71 -5.61 12.06 -0.09
CA SER A 71 -7.00 12.36 0.22
C SER A 71 -7.68 11.20 0.96
N LEU A 72 -7.45 9.96 0.52
CA LEU A 72 -7.97 8.77 1.17
C LEU A 72 -7.44 8.63 2.61
N LEU A 73 -6.13 8.73 2.82
CA LEU A 73 -5.53 8.62 4.14
C LEU A 73 -6.00 9.74 5.08
N MET A 74 -6.11 10.97 4.57
CA MET A 74 -6.63 12.09 5.35
C MET A 74 -8.09 11.87 5.76
N THR A 75 -8.93 11.44 4.83
CA THR A 75 -10.33 11.12 5.09
C THR A 75 -10.46 10.01 6.12
N GLN A 76 -9.69 8.92 5.97
CA GLN A 76 -9.66 7.82 6.94
C GLN A 76 -9.24 8.31 8.33
N ALA A 77 -8.18 9.11 8.44
CA ALA A 77 -7.71 9.65 9.71
C ALA A 77 -8.80 10.51 10.40
N GLN A 78 -9.50 11.34 9.63
CA GLN A 78 -10.62 12.15 10.12
C GLN A 78 -11.79 11.29 10.59
N THR A 79 -12.23 10.29 9.81
CA THR A 79 -13.32 9.38 10.21
C THR A 79 -13.00 8.69 11.54
N MET A 80 -11.76 8.23 11.72
CA MET A 80 -11.34 7.57 12.96
C MET A 80 -11.27 8.52 14.15
N ASN A 81 -10.89 9.79 13.92
CA ASN A 81 -10.94 10.82 14.94
C ASN A 81 -12.37 11.14 15.37
N VAL A 82 -13.31 11.24 14.42
CA VAL A 82 -14.74 11.40 14.71
C VAL A 82 -15.28 10.21 15.50
N LEU A 83 -14.87 8.99 15.15
CA LEU A 83 -15.25 7.79 15.92
C LEU A 83 -14.73 7.85 17.36
N PHE A 84 -13.47 8.26 17.56
CA PHE A 84 -12.92 8.47 18.90
C PHE A 84 -13.74 9.50 19.71
N GLN A 85 -14.05 10.64 19.10
CA GLN A 85 -14.87 11.68 19.75
C GLN A 85 -16.26 11.14 20.11
N ARG A 86 -16.90 10.42 19.19
CA ARG A 86 -18.22 9.81 19.44
C ARG A 86 -18.17 8.81 20.59
N CYS A 87 -17.18 7.92 20.63
CA CYS A 87 -17.01 6.97 21.72
C CYS A 87 -16.74 7.68 23.05
N THR A 88 -15.96 8.76 23.05
CA THR A 88 -15.67 9.56 24.25
C THR A 88 -16.93 10.24 24.78
N SER A 89 -17.77 10.82 23.91
CA SER A 89 -19.07 11.37 24.31
C SER A 89 -19.96 10.31 24.95
N LEU A 90 -20.04 9.11 24.36
CA LEU A 90 -20.83 8.01 24.91
C LEU A 90 -20.34 7.55 26.29
N ILE A 91 -19.04 7.60 26.55
CA ILE A 91 -18.46 7.27 27.86
C ILE A 91 -18.87 8.30 28.91
N LEU A 92 -18.86 9.59 28.56
CA LEU A 92 -19.26 10.68 29.47
C LEU A 92 -20.76 10.63 29.83
N GLU A 93 -21.58 10.05 28.95
CA GLU A 93 -23.03 9.90 29.12
C GLU A 93 -23.44 8.60 29.85
N GLN A 94 -22.51 7.69 30.15
CA GLN A 94 -22.82 6.38 30.74
C GLN A 94 -22.54 6.28 32.24
N ASP A 95 -23.52 5.73 32.98
CA ASP A 95 -23.36 5.40 34.42
C ASP A 95 -22.84 3.96 34.66
N LYS A 96 -22.93 3.07 33.67
CA LYS A 96 -22.58 1.64 33.82
C LYS A 96 -21.13 1.36 33.39
N THR A 97 -20.28 1.02 34.36
CA THR A 97 -18.84 0.77 34.19
C THR A 97 -18.47 -0.31 33.17
N ALA A 98 -19.26 -1.39 33.04
CA ALA A 98 -18.96 -2.48 32.11
C ALA A 98 -19.06 -2.07 30.63
N SER A 99 -19.98 -1.16 30.28
CA SER A 99 -20.13 -0.65 28.93
C SER A 99 -19.07 0.41 28.59
N ILE A 100 -18.63 1.17 29.59
CA ILE A 100 -17.55 2.16 29.45
C ILE A 100 -16.24 1.49 29.00
N GLN A 101 -15.87 0.35 29.58
CA GLN A 101 -14.59 -0.29 29.25
C GLN A 101 -14.52 -0.75 27.79
N VAL A 102 -15.60 -1.32 27.26
CA VAL A 102 -15.66 -1.75 25.85
C VAL A 102 -15.60 -0.55 24.90
N VAL A 103 -16.37 0.50 25.20
CA VAL A 103 -16.40 1.71 24.37
C VAL A 103 -15.07 2.46 24.44
N ALA A 104 -14.42 2.50 25.60
CA ALA A 104 -13.10 3.10 25.80
C ALA A 104 -12.02 2.37 25.00
N ASP A 105 -12.04 1.03 24.97
CA ASP A 105 -11.08 0.27 24.17
C ASP A 105 -11.28 0.50 22.66
N ILE A 106 -12.52 0.65 22.18
CA ILE A 106 -12.79 1.05 20.79
C ILE A 106 -12.26 2.47 20.53
N ALA A 107 -12.50 3.41 21.45
CA ALA A 107 -12.03 4.79 21.34
C ALA A 107 -10.50 4.85 21.21
N LEU A 108 -9.77 4.24 22.13
CA LEU A 108 -8.31 4.25 22.14
C LEU A 108 -7.70 3.58 20.92
N ARG A 109 -8.32 2.49 20.42
CA ARG A 109 -7.93 1.88 19.15
C ARG A 109 -8.16 2.82 17.96
N ALA A 110 -9.31 3.50 17.90
CA ALA A 110 -9.60 4.47 16.87
C ALA A 110 -8.58 5.63 16.86
N GLN A 111 -8.25 6.17 18.04
CA GLN A 111 -7.22 7.21 18.21
C GLN A 111 -5.84 6.72 17.72
N LYS A 112 -5.40 5.54 18.18
CA LYS A 112 -4.09 4.97 17.81
C LYS A 112 -3.96 4.78 16.30
N GLN A 113 -5.01 4.28 15.66
CA GLN A 113 -4.99 4.04 14.23
C GLN A 113 -5.12 5.35 13.42
N SER A 114 -5.88 6.36 13.90
CA SER A 114 -5.86 7.71 13.31
C SER A 114 -4.45 8.31 13.29
N ALA A 115 -3.73 8.25 14.43
CA ALA A 115 -2.34 8.72 14.52
C ALA A 115 -1.39 7.94 13.59
N LYS A 116 -1.59 6.62 13.46
CA LYS A 116 -0.82 5.78 12.51
C LYS A 116 -1.06 6.19 11.06
N THR A 117 -2.29 6.50 10.68
CA THR A 117 -2.64 6.95 9.33
C THR A 117 -2.03 8.32 9.03
N LEU A 118 -2.07 9.27 9.98
CA LEU A 118 -1.42 10.57 9.82
C LEU A 118 0.10 10.45 9.70
N LYS A 119 0.72 9.53 10.45
CA LYS A 119 2.15 9.23 10.31
C LYS A 119 2.47 8.66 8.92
N MET A 120 1.64 7.74 8.41
CA MET A 120 1.80 7.21 7.05
C MET A 120 1.68 8.31 5.99
N LEU A 121 0.76 9.25 6.15
CA LEU A 121 0.63 10.41 5.26
C LEU A 121 1.86 11.32 5.33
N ALA A 122 2.40 11.56 6.52
CA ALA A 122 3.63 12.34 6.70
C ALA A 122 4.85 11.64 6.06
N ASP A 123 4.97 10.32 6.26
CA ASP A 123 6.03 9.49 5.65
C ASP A 123 5.89 9.46 4.11
N LEU A 124 4.67 9.53 3.57
CA LEU A 124 4.40 9.61 2.13
C LEU A 124 4.84 10.95 1.54
N LYS A 125 4.55 12.08 2.22
CA LYS A 125 4.96 13.42 1.77
C LYS A 125 6.46 13.68 1.95
N HIS A 126 7.06 13.06 2.96
CA HIS A 126 8.46 13.23 3.30
C HIS A 126 9.16 11.87 3.42
N PRO A 127 9.37 11.17 2.28
CA PRO A 127 10.02 9.88 2.31
C PRO A 127 11.43 10.05 2.89
N LYS A 128 11.70 9.35 3.99
CA LYS A 128 13.05 9.34 4.58
C LYS A 128 14.01 8.83 3.52
N ARG A 129 14.93 9.67 3.05
CA ARG A 129 16.03 9.24 2.19
C ARG A 129 16.84 8.22 2.98
N THR A 130 16.65 6.95 2.70
CA THR A 130 17.58 5.92 3.13
C THR A 130 18.86 6.18 2.37
N THR A 131 19.86 6.76 3.06
CA THR A 131 21.23 6.77 2.57
C THR A 131 21.65 5.33 2.39
N PHE A 132 21.65 4.86 1.15
CA PHE A 132 22.30 3.60 0.80
C PHE A 132 23.79 3.81 1.07
N ILE A 133 24.24 3.43 2.27
CA ILE A 133 25.66 3.23 2.51
C ILE A 133 26.01 1.98 1.70
N GLN A 134 26.43 2.21 0.46
CA GLN A 134 27.03 1.19 -0.37
C GLN A 134 28.28 0.75 0.38
N GLN A 135 28.21 -0.39 1.08
CA GLN A 135 29.38 -0.98 1.71
C GLN A 135 30.39 -1.26 0.60
N GLN A 136 31.37 -0.38 0.49
CA GLN A 136 32.50 -0.52 -0.40
C GLN A 136 33.33 -1.67 0.18
N ASN A 137 33.18 -2.86 -0.41
CA ASN A 137 34.07 -4.00 -0.13
C ASN A 137 35.48 -3.62 -0.61
N ASN A 138 36.23 -2.92 0.25
CA ASN A 138 37.68 -2.73 0.12
C ASN A 138 38.38 -4.05 0.49
N ALA A 139 38.09 -5.12 -0.26
CA ALA A 139 38.98 -6.28 -0.33
C ALA A 139 40.19 -5.86 -1.17
N MET A 140 41.03 -5.02 -0.57
CA MET A 140 42.37 -4.77 -1.04
C MET A 140 43.09 -6.12 -0.95
N ASN A 141 43.31 -6.78 -2.10
CA ASN A 141 44.05 -8.03 -2.20
C ASN A 141 45.40 -7.88 -1.47
N GLN A 142 45.49 -8.37 -0.24
CA GLN A 142 46.77 -8.53 0.45
C GLN A 142 47.31 -9.90 0.11
N GLN A 143 48.29 -9.94 -0.79
CA GLN A 143 49.15 -11.11 -0.95
C GLN A 143 50.20 -11.07 0.16
N ILE A 144 50.07 -11.97 1.13
CA ILE A 144 51.14 -12.30 2.06
C ILE A 144 51.73 -13.62 1.56
N ASN A 145 52.89 -13.56 0.91
CA ASN A 145 53.74 -14.73 0.74
C ASN A 145 54.88 -14.58 1.75
N ASN A 146 54.77 -15.28 2.87
CA ASN A 146 55.89 -15.44 3.78
C ASN A 146 56.88 -16.38 3.08
N SER A 147 58.04 -15.86 2.67
CA SER A 147 59.16 -16.69 2.25
C SER A 147 59.76 -17.33 3.50
N GLU A 148 59.34 -18.55 3.81
CA GLU A 148 59.97 -19.40 4.82
C GLU A 148 60.89 -20.42 4.14
N ASN A 149 62.18 -20.30 4.49
CA ASN A 149 63.34 -21.18 4.32
C ASN A 149 63.23 -22.43 3.44
#